data_AF-A0A7S2PU57-F1
#
_entry.id   AF-A0A7S2PU57-F1
#
_cell.length_a   1.000
_cell.length_b   1.000
_cell.length_c   1.000
_cell.angle_alpha   90.00
_cell.angle_beta   90.00
_cell.angle_gamma   90.00
#
_symmetry.space_group_name_H-M   'P 1'
#
loop_
_entity.id
_entity.type
_entity.pdbx_description
1 polymer ?
#
loop_
_entity_poly.entity_id
_entity_poly.type
_entity_poly.pdbx_seq_one_letter_code
_entity_poly.pdbx_strand_id
1 'polypeptide(L)'
;WKISHILVVDTTSSILWPGKFTYKRVKLEDSPSANLFEALPEALAFLGEAQLRRAPILVHCTRGVSRSASVAIAHRMLLKGLSYEDARAAVERKRPLVHP
;
A
#
# COMPACT_ATOMS: atom_id res chain seq x y z
N TRP A 1 -16.44 2.42 -7.81
CA TRP A 1 -15.30 3.20 -7.29
C TRP A 1 -14.45 3.66 -8.45
N LYS A 2 -14.20 4.97 -8.61
CA LYS A 2 -13.38 5.50 -9.71
C LYS A 2 -11.95 5.70 -9.21
N ILE A 3 -11.12 4.65 -9.31
CA ILE A 3 -9.70 4.72 -8.95
C ILE A 3 -9.01 5.77 -9.82
N SER A 4 -8.13 6.56 -9.22
CA SER A 4 -7.36 7.62 -9.90
C SER A 4 -5.86 7.47 -9.69
N HIS A 5 -5.45 6.92 -8.55
CA HIS A 5 -4.05 6.70 -8.18
C HIS A 5 -3.82 5.22 -7.89
N ILE A 6 -2.64 4.73 -8.24
CA ILE A 6 -2.24 3.34 -8.00
C ILE A 6 -0.83 3.32 -7.42
N LEU A 7 -0.71 2.79 -6.20
CA LEU A 7 0.56 2.49 -5.54
C LEU A 7 0.88 1.01 -5.76
N VAL A 8 1.99 0.75 -6.44
CA VAL A 8 2.54 -0.58 -6.71
C VAL A 8 3.67 -0.85 -5.72
N VAL A 9 3.55 -1.88 -4.90
CA VAL A 9 4.55 -2.28 -3.89
C VAL A 9 5.16 -3.62 -4.30
N ASP A 10 6.02 -3.58 -5.31
CA ASP A 10 6.76 -4.73 -5.82
C ASP A 10 7.95 -4.30 -6.69
N THR A 11 8.71 -5.30 -7.16
CA THR A 11 9.88 -5.10 -8.02
C THR A 11 9.58 -5.32 -9.50
N THR A 12 8.62 -6.17 -9.85
CA THR A 12 8.53 -6.75 -11.21
C THR A 12 7.20 -6.56 -11.93
N SER A 13 6.11 -6.11 -11.29
CA SER A 13 4.82 -6.06 -11.97
C SER A 13 4.85 -5.11 -13.17
N SER A 14 4.02 -5.34 -14.18
CA SER A 14 3.85 -4.39 -15.28
C SER A 14 2.90 -3.27 -14.88
N ILE A 15 3.14 -2.05 -15.35
CA ILE A 15 2.15 -0.97 -15.25
C ILE A 15 1.14 -1.15 -16.37
N LEU A 16 -0.08 -1.53 -16.01
CA LEU A 16 -1.17 -1.68 -16.98
C LEU A 16 -1.83 -0.31 -17.20
N TRP A 17 -2.22 -0.01 -18.44
CA TRP A 17 -2.91 1.26 -18.77
C TRP A 17 -2.14 2.55 -18.38
N PRO A 18 -0.89 2.71 -18.84
CA PRO A 18 -0.17 3.97 -18.69
C PRO A 18 -1.02 5.10 -19.31
N GLY A 19 -1.32 6.15 -18.53
CA GLY A 19 -2.15 7.28 -18.95
C GLY A 19 -3.59 7.27 -18.41
N LYS A 20 -4.09 6.18 -17.83
CA LYS A 20 -5.41 6.17 -17.15
C LYS A 20 -5.35 6.53 -15.67
N PHE A 21 -4.21 6.30 -15.02
CA PHE A 21 -4.02 6.49 -13.59
C PHE A 21 -2.68 7.15 -13.30
N THR A 22 -2.59 7.84 -12.16
CA THR A 22 -1.32 8.28 -11.60
C THR A 22 -0.68 7.12 -10.87
N TYR A 23 0.50 6.69 -11.31
CA TYR A 23 1.21 5.56 -10.74
C TYR A 23 2.37 6.00 -9.85
N LYS A 24 2.57 5.26 -8.76
CA LYS A 24 3.82 5.25 -7.99
C LYS A 24 4.24 3.80 -7.79
N ARG A 25 5.50 3.48 -8.04
CA ARG A 25 6.10 2.19 -7.66
C ARG A 25 7.07 2.40 -6.52
N VAL A 26 6.89 1.62 -5.47
CA VAL A 26 7.85 1.46 -4.38
C VAL A 26 8.38 0.05 -4.46
N LYS A 27 9.70 -0.08 -4.63
CA LYS A 27 10.34 -1.39 -4.79
C LYS A 27 10.47 -2.05 -3.42
N LEU A 28 9.84 -3.22 -3.29
CA LEU A 28 9.95 -4.05 -2.09
C LEU A 28 9.82 -5.52 -2.48
N GLU A 29 10.79 -6.33 -2.05
CA GLU A 29 10.77 -7.78 -2.20
C GLU A 29 9.84 -8.42 -1.17
N ASP A 30 9.26 -9.57 -1.53
CA ASP A 30 8.38 -10.34 -0.65
C ASP A 30 9.21 -11.32 0.20
N SER A 31 10.14 -10.77 0.97
CA SER A 31 11.09 -11.54 1.78
C SER A 31 11.13 -10.99 3.21
N PRO A 32 11.24 -11.86 4.23
CA PRO A 32 11.49 -11.44 5.61
C PRO A 32 12.76 -10.59 5.79
N SER A 33 13.72 -10.70 4.86
CA SER A 33 14.97 -9.91 4.87
C SER A 33 14.83 -8.53 4.23
N ALA A 34 13.71 -8.23 3.56
CA ALA A 34 13.51 -6.95 2.89
C ALA A 34 13.20 -5.85 3.90
N ASN A 35 13.85 -4.68 3.77
CA ASN A 35 13.64 -3.58 4.71
C ASN A 35 12.37 -2.79 4.38
N LEU A 36 11.26 -3.12 5.04
CA LEU A 36 10.01 -2.39 4.91
C LEU A 36 10.15 -0.90 5.29
N PHE A 37 10.98 -0.57 6.29
CA PHE A 37 11.11 0.81 6.77
C PHE A 37 11.73 1.76 5.75
N GLU A 38 12.54 1.25 4.82
CA GLU A 38 13.06 2.06 3.70
C GLU A 38 11.97 2.37 2.66
N ALA A 39 11.02 1.46 2.47
CA ALA A 39 9.92 1.62 1.52
C ALA A 39 8.79 2.51 2.05
N LEU A 40 8.56 2.53 3.37
CA LEU A 40 7.43 3.21 3.99
C LEU A 40 7.38 4.73 3.74
N PRO A 41 8.47 5.52 3.87
CA PRO A 41 8.40 6.96 3.66
C PRO A 41 7.85 7.35 2.28
N GLU A 42 8.33 6.69 1.22
CA GLU A 42 7.90 6.94 -0.15
C GLU A 42 6.44 6.51 -0.38
N ALA A 43 6.06 5.34 0.14
CA ALA A 43 4.70 4.82 0.04
C ALA A 43 3.68 5.71 0.77
N LEU A 44 4.00 6.11 2.01
CA LEU A 44 3.14 6.90 2.86
C LEU A 44 3.00 8.34 2.38
N ALA A 45 4.06 8.93 1.82
CA ALA A 45 3.99 10.24 1.17
C ALA A 45 2.97 10.25 0.02
N PHE A 46 3.04 9.27 -0.89
CA PHE A 46 2.11 9.16 -2.01
C PHE A 46 0.65 8.92 -1.55
N LEU A 47 0.44 8.12 -0.50
CA LEU A 47 -0.88 7.92 0.10
C LEU A 47 -1.41 9.22 0.72
N GLY A 48 -0.56 9.97 1.44
CA GLY A 48 -0.90 11.25 2.04
C GLY A 48 -1.30 12.29 0.98
N GLU A 49 -0.55 12.40 -0.12
CA GLU A 49 -0.88 13.27 -1.24
C GLU A 49 -2.23 12.93 -1.88
N ALA A 50 -2.50 11.65 -2.13
CA ALA A 50 -3.77 11.19 -2.66
C ALA A 50 -4.93 11.52 -1.69
N GLN A 51 -4.70 11.35 -0.39
CA GLN A 51 -5.69 11.67 0.63
C GLN A 51 -6.00 13.17 0.71
N LEU A 52 -4.98 14.03 0.68
CA LEU A 52 -5.15 15.49 0.66
C LEU A 52 -5.98 15.95 -0.55
N ARG A 53 -5.78 15.31 -1.70
CA ARG A 53 -6.54 15.56 -2.94
C ARG A 53 -7.89 14.87 -2.99
N ARG A 54 -8.28 14.14 -1.94
CA ARG A 54 -9.48 13.26 -1.90
C ARG A 54 -9.54 12.31 -3.11
N ALA A 55 -8.38 11.87 -3.58
CA ALA A 55 -8.23 11.06 -4.76
C ALA A 55 -8.33 9.57 -4.39
N PRO A 56 -9.25 8.79 -4.98
CA PRO A 56 -9.36 7.36 -4.70
C PRO A 56 -8.10 6.62 -5.18
N ILE A 57 -7.46 5.90 -4.26
CA ILE A 57 -6.19 5.21 -4.47
C ILE A 57 -6.34 3.69 -4.26
N LEU A 58 -5.69 2.92 -5.13
CA LEU A 58 -5.48 1.47 -4.97
C LEU A 58 -4.04 1.22 -4.55
N VAL A 59 -3.84 0.40 -3.52
CA VAL A 59 -2.52 -0.12 -3.13
C VAL A 59 -2.48 -1.61 -3.44
N HIS A 60 -1.51 -2.06 -4.23
CA HIS A 60 -1.37 -3.48 -4.55
C HIS A 60 0.10 -3.91 -4.59
N CYS A 61 0.30 -5.21 -4.46
CA CYS A 61 1.54 -5.92 -4.81
C CYS A 61 1.16 -7.08 -5.74
N THR A 62 2.04 -8.08 -5.91
CA THR A 62 1.78 -9.23 -6.79
C THR A 62 0.54 -10.04 -6.37
N ARG A 63 0.39 -10.34 -5.07
CA ARG A 63 -0.71 -11.20 -4.55
C ARG A 63 -1.70 -10.45 -3.65
N GLY A 64 -1.36 -9.22 -3.25
CA GLY A 64 -2.12 -8.47 -2.27
C GLY A 64 -2.15 -9.11 -0.88
N VAL A 65 -1.12 -9.88 -0.49
CA VAL A 65 -1.10 -10.66 0.76
C VAL A 65 -0.17 -10.01 1.79
N SER A 66 1.09 -9.82 1.44
CA SER A 66 2.11 -9.29 2.35
C SER A 66 2.40 -7.80 2.10
N ARG A 67 3.34 -7.45 1.21
CA ARG A 67 3.84 -6.08 0.96
C ARG A 67 2.78 -4.95 0.95
N SER A 68 1.75 -5.06 0.12
CA SER A 68 0.69 -4.04 0.06
C SER A 68 -0.15 -3.98 1.34
N ALA A 69 -0.33 -5.11 2.03
CA ALA A 69 -0.99 -5.16 3.32
C ALA A 69 -0.11 -4.49 4.39
N SER A 70 1.20 -4.75 4.41
CA SER A 70 2.15 -4.10 5.31
C SER A 70 2.12 -2.58 5.18
N VAL A 71 2.11 -2.06 3.95
CA VAL A 71 1.96 -0.62 3.68
C VAL A 71 0.58 -0.10 4.14
N ALA A 72 -0.49 -0.84 3.89
CA ALA A 72 -1.84 -0.45 4.32
C ALA A 72 -1.96 -0.41 5.85
N ILE A 73 -1.35 -1.36 6.56
CA ILE A 73 -1.30 -1.42 8.02
C ILE A 73 -0.51 -0.23 8.56
N ALA A 74 0.70 0.01 8.05
CA ALA A 74 1.52 1.16 8.45
C ALA A 74 0.79 2.48 8.22
N HIS A 75 0.08 2.63 7.09
CA HIS A 75 -0.73 3.81 6.83
C HIS A 75 -1.86 3.99 7.85
N ARG A 76 -2.52 2.91 8.27
CA ARG A 76 -3.56 2.96 9.31
C ARG A 76 -3.01 3.33 10.68
N MET A 77 -1.85 2.78 11.04
CA MET A 77 -1.15 3.15 12.27
C MET A 77 -0.80 4.64 12.27
N LEU A 78 -0.16 5.13 11.20
CA LEU A 78 0.24 6.53 11.08
C LEU A 78 -0.95 7.50 11.07
N LEU A 79 -1.97 7.21 10.26
CA LEU A 79 -3.07 8.14 10.05
C LEU A 79 -4.01 8.24 11.25
N LYS A 80 -4.21 7.13 11.98
CA LYS A 80 -5.22 7.02 13.04
C LYS A 80 -4.65 6.79 14.43
N GLY A 81 -3.33 6.71 14.57
CA GLY A 81 -2.67 6.38 15.85
C GLY A 81 -3.04 4.99 16.36
N LEU A 82 -3.38 4.05 15.48
CA LEU A 82 -3.74 2.67 15.87
C LEU A 82 -2.49 1.87 16.24
N SER A 83 -2.64 0.92 17.17
CA SER A 83 -1.65 -0.14 17.35
C SER A 83 -1.51 -0.99 16.09
N TYR A 84 -0.44 -1.78 16.02
CA TYR A 84 -0.25 -2.73 14.93
C TYR A 84 -1.42 -3.73 14.86
N GLU A 85 -1.86 -4.27 15.99
CA GLU A 85 -2.93 -5.26 16.10
C GLU A 85 -4.25 -4.69 15.58
N ASP A 86 -4.61 -3.47 15.98
CA ASP A 86 -5.84 -2.81 15.56
C ASP A 86 -5.81 -2.46 14.07
N ALA A 87 -4.66 -1.96 13.59
CA ALA A 87 -4.46 -1.64 12.18
C ALA A 87 -4.54 -2.91 11.31
N ARG A 88 -3.88 -4.00 11.73
CA ARG A 88 -3.94 -5.30 11.06
C ARG A 88 -5.36 -5.83 11.01
N ALA A 89 -6.06 -5.89 12.15
CA ALA A 89 -7.43 -6.36 12.22
C ALA A 89 -8.36 -5.51 11.32
N ALA A 90 -8.16 -4.20 11.27
CA ALA A 90 -8.93 -3.32 10.39
C ALA A 90 -8.71 -3.60 8.90
N VAL A 91 -7.49 -3.94 8.49
CA VAL A 91 -7.16 -4.33 7.11
C VAL A 91 -7.70 -5.73 6.81
N GLU A 92 -7.53 -6.68 7.72
CA GLU A 92 -7.98 -8.07 7.59
C GLU A 92 -9.51 -8.20 7.45
N ARG A 93 -10.27 -7.39 8.21
CA ARG A 93 -11.74 -7.31 8.02
C ARG A 93 -12.17 -6.90 6.60
N LYS A 94 -11.31 -6.20 5.86
CA LYS A 94 -11.58 -5.81 4.46
C LYS A 94 -10.97 -6.78 3.46
N ARG A 95 -9.94 -7.51 3.84
CA ARG A 95 -9.27 -8.53 3.02
C ARG A 95 -8.75 -9.65 3.93
N PRO A 96 -9.51 -10.74 4.13
CA PRO A 96 -9.12 -11.81 5.07
C PRO A 96 -7.83 -12.55 4.72
N LEU A 97 -7.37 -12.45 3.47
CA LEU A 97 -6.14 -13.10 2.99
C LEU A 97 -4.87 -12.32 3.32
N VAL A 98 -4.95 -11.20 4.05
CA VAL A 98 -3.74 -10.46 4.42
C VAL A 98 -2.90 -11.27 5.39
N HIS A 99 -1.62 -11.41 5.04
CA HIS A 99 -0.63 -12.10 5.86
C HIS A 99 0.74 -11.47 5.54
N PRO A 100 1.01 -10.27 6.11
CA PRO A 100 2.29 -9.58 6.06
C PRO A 100 3.49 -10.49 6.28
#